data_AF-A0A5C6D9B3-F1
#
_entry.id   AF-A0A5C6D9B3-F1
#
_cell.length_a   1.000
_cell.length_b   1.000
_cell.length_c   1.000
_cell.angle_alpha   90.00
_cell.angle_beta   90.00
_cell.angle_gamma   90.00
#
_symmetry.space_group_name_H-M   'P 1'
#
loop_
_entity.id
_entity.type
_entity.pdbx_description
1 polymer ?
#
loop_
_entity_poly.entity_id
_entity_poly.type
_entity_poly.pdbx_seq_one_letter_code
_entity_poly.pdbx_strand_id
1 'polypeptide(L)' 'MQCADARALLRSIYTMEADIIPDEKEQVLRIRLQYLSNPSSDKAARLLAGHLNEPETIYPGTNLRLHYDLVSD' A
#
# COMPACT_ATOMS: atom_id res chain seq x y z
N MET A 1 5.57 -19.87 9.31
CA MET A 1 4.42 -19.22 8.64
C MET A 1 4.16 -20.01 7.36
N GLN A 2 3.09 -20.80 7.33
CA GLN A 2 2.77 -21.65 6.17
C GLN A 2 2.28 -20.73 5.03
N CYS A 3 2.69 -21.00 3.78
CA CYS A 3 2.44 -20.13 2.62
C CYS A 3 0.96 -19.76 2.37
N ALA A 4 0.01 -20.50 2.96
CA ALA A 4 -1.42 -20.20 2.89
C ALA A 4 -1.81 -18.91 3.63
N ASP A 5 -1.23 -18.65 4.81
CA ASP A 5 -1.51 -17.44 5.60
C ASP A 5 -1.03 -16.18 4.90
N ALA A 6 0.15 -16.22 4.27
CA ALA A 6 0.68 -15.08 3.55
C ALA A 6 -0.20 -14.69 2.34
N ARG A 7 -0.68 -15.68 1.59
CA ARG A 7 -1.58 -15.43 0.45
C ARG A 7 -2.97 -14.96 0.88
N ALA A 8 -3.51 -15.53 1.97
CA ALA A 8 -4.78 -15.07 2.55
C ALA A 8 -4.67 -13.61 2.99
N LEU A 9 -3.57 -13.25 3.66
CA LEU A 9 -3.28 -11.88 4.10
C LEU A 9 -3.16 -10.91 2.93
N LEU A 10 -2.40 -11.25 1.89
CA LEU A 10 -2.27 -10.42 0.69
C LEU A 10 -3.62 -10.22 -0.01
N ARG A 11 -4.43 -11.28 -0.14
CA ARG A 11 -5.78 -11.15 -0.71
C ARG A 11 -6.65 -10.17 0.09
N SER A 12 -6.62 -10.27 1.43
CA SER A 12 -7.33 -9.33 2.28
C SER A 12 -6.88 -7.90 2.00
N ILE A 13 -5.56 -7.64 1.94
CA ILE A 13 -5.00 -6.32 1.62
C ILE A 13 -5.48 -5.81 0.26
N TYR A 14 -5.49 -6.66 -0.78
CA TYR A 14 -5.94 -6.24 -2.13
C TYR A 14 -7.44 -5.97 -2.22
N THR A 15 -8.25 -6.50 -1.30
CA THR A 15 -9.70 -6.26 -1.25
C THR A 15 -10.09 -5.10 -0.33
N MET A 16 -9.13 -4.49 0.36
CA MET A 16 -9.39 -3.36 1.25
C MET A 16 -9.64 -2.09 0.45
N GLU A 17 -10.52 -1.26 1.00
CA GLU A 17 -10.64 0.11 0.54
C GLU A 17 -9.35 0.87 0.84
N ALA A 18 -8.93 1.71 -0.10
CA ALA A 18 -7.76 2.55 0.01
C ALA A 18 -8.09 3.93 -0.57
N ASP A 19 -7.61 4.98 0.08
CA ASP A 19 -7.76 6.34 -0.43
C ASP A 19 -6.69 6.59 -1.49
N ILE A 20 -7.12 7.07 -2.65
CA ILE A 20 -6.23 7.49 -3.74
C ILE A 20 -6.24 9.01 -3.79
N ILE A 21 -5.12 9.62 -3.40
CA ILE A 21 -4.99 11.07 -3.28
C ILE A 21 -3.86 11.52 -4.20
N PRO A 22 -4.17 12.16 -5.34
CA PRO A 22 -3.15 12.76 -6.19
C PRO A 22 -2.57 14.00 -5.49
N ASP A 23 -1.25 14.04 -5.35
CA ASP A 23 -0.49 15.20 -4.93
C ASP A 23 0.38 15.69 -6.08
N GLU A 24 -0.17 16.66 -6.81
CA GLU A 24 0.51 17.27 -7.95
C GLU A 24 1.70 18.14 -7.54
N LYS A 25 1.77 18.62 -6.29
CA LYS A 25 2.89 19.44 -5.84
C LYS A 25 4.13 18.60 -5.61
N GLU A 26 3.95 17.45 -4.97
CA GLU A 26 5.02 16.49 -4.71
C GLU A 26 5.23 15.51 -5.88
N GLN A 27 4.42 15.59 -6.94
CA GLN A 27 4.40 14.66 -8.08
C GLN A 27 4.24 13.21 -7.64
N VAL A 28 3.34 12.99 -6.68
CA VAL A 28 3.09 11.68 -6.06
C VAL A 28 1.60 11.36 -6.09
N LEU A 29 1.26 10.12 -6.45
CA LEU A 29 -0.06 9.56 -6.27
C LEU A 29 -0.05 8.74 -4.97
N ARG A 30 -0.56 9.33 -3.88
CA ARG A 30 -0.59 8.66 -2.57
C ARG A 30 -1.73 7.65 -2.51
N ILE A 31 -1.39 6.41 -2.20
CA ILE A 31 -2.32 5.32 -1.93
C ILE A 31 -2.26 5.05 -0.43
N ARG A 32 -3.32 5.42 0.30
CA ARG A 32 -3.40 5.18 1.74
C ARG A 32 -4.14 3.88 2.00
N LEU A 33 -3.41 2.87 2.44
CA LEU A 33 -3.95 1.59 2.86
C LEU A 33 -4.58 1.74 4.25
N GLN A 34 -5.84 1.31 4.41
CA GLN A 34 -6.48 1.29 5.72
C GLN A 34 -5.81 0.28 6.68
N TYR A 35 -5.89 0.53 7.98
CA TYR A 35 -5.31 -0.34 9.00
C TYR A 35 -6.04 -1.69 9.07
N LEU A 36 -5.28 -2.79 9.13
CA LEU A 36 -5.82 -4.11 9.44
C LEU A 36 -5.78 -4.32 10.95
N SER A 37 -6.91 -4.70 11.55
CA SER A 37 -7.19 -4.74 13.01
C SER A 37 -6.28 -5.63 13.88
N ASN A 38 -5.18 -6.20 13.35
CA ASN A 38 -4.22 -6.98 14.14
C ASN A 38 -2.75 -6.63 13.78
N PRO A 39 -1.83 -6.68 14.76
CA PRO A 39 -0.44 -6.24 14.59
C PRO A 39 0.38 -7.08 13.59
N SER A 40 0.02 -8.34 13.37
CA SER A 40 0.67 -9.18 12.36
C SER A 40 0.35 -8.70 10.94
N SER A 41 -0.86 -8.22 10.72
CA SER A 41 -1.31 -7.69 9.43
C SER A 41 -0.74 -6.31 9.17
N ASP A 42 -0.65 -5.45 10.19
CA ASP A 42 0.04 -4.16 10.09
C ASP A 42 1.50 -4.31 9.66
N LYS A 43 2.24 -5.25 10.29
CA LYS A 43 3.63 -5.54 9.90
C LYS A 43 3.75 -5.97 8.44
N ALA A 44 2.84 -6.83 7.97
CA ALA A 44 2.84 -7.27 6.59
C ALA A 44 2.49 -6.15 5.60
N ALA A 45 1.53 -5.29 5.97
CA ALA A 45 1.14 -4.15 5.15
C ALA A 45 2.29 -3.13 5.03
N ARG A 46 3.05 -2.90 6.11
CA ARG A 46 4.26 -2.05 6.08
C ARG A 46 5.33 -2.60 5.15
N LEU A 47 5.58 -3.92 5.22
CA LEU A 47 6.53 -4.58 4.34
C LEU A 47 6.09 -4.45 2.87
N LEU A 48 4.81 -4.72 2.59
CA LEU A 48 4.25 -4.58 1.25
C LEU A 48 4.37 -3.14 0.72
N ALA A 49 4.00 -2.14 1.52
CA ALA A 49 4.11 -0.74 1.14
C ALA A 49 5.56 -0.36 0.82
N GLY A 50 6.53 -0.81 1.63
CA GLY A 50 7.95 -0.63 1.35
C GLY A 50 8.39 -1.24 0.02
N HIS A 51 8.01 -2.50 -0.23
CA HIS A 51 8.30 -3.18 -1.50
C HIS A 51 7.66 -2.51 -2.72
N LEU A 52 6.45 -1.97 -2.59
CA LEU A 52 5.74 -1.28 -3.67
C LEU A 52 6.32 0.13 -3.93
N ASN A 53 6.91 0.76 -2.92
CA ASN A 53 7.54 2.08 -3.03
C ASN A 53 8.97 2.00 -3.58
N GLU A 54 9.69 0.89 -3.37
CA GLU A 54 11.07 0.67 -3.83
C GLU A 54 11.29 0.90 -5.34
N PRO A 55 10.43 0.42 -6.26
CA PRO A 55 10.64 0.64 -7.70
C PRO A 55 10.29 2.07 -8.16
N GLU A 56 9.86 2.97 -7.27
CA GLU A 56 9.50 4.36 -7.59
C GLU A 56 8.57 4.47 -8.80
N THR A 57 7.60 3.56 -8.89
CA THR A 57 6.81 3.36 -10.11
C THR A 57 5.99 4.60 -10.46
N ILE A 58 6.10 5.06 -11.70
CA ILE A 58 5.26 6.15 -12.23
C ILE A 58 3.92 5.58 -12.71
N TYR A 59 2.81 6.21 -12.32
CA TYR A 59 1.48 5.79 -12.74
C TYR A 59 1.28 6.10 -14.25
N PRO A 60 0.90 5.10 -15.07
CA PRO A 60 0.80 5.26 -16.52
C PRO A 60 -0.10 6.43 -16.95
N GLY A 61 0.35 7.21 -17.93
CA GLY A 61 -0.40 8.37 -18.43
C GLY A 61 -0.33 9.61 -17.52
N THR A 62 0.50 9.57 -16.48
CA THR A 62 0.76 10.71 -15.57
C THR A 62 2.26 10.83 -15.29
N ASN A 63 2.66 11.92 -14.63
CA ASN A 63 4.01 12.08 -14.06
C ASN A 63 4.03 11.79 -12.54
N LEU A 64 2.96 11.18 -12.00
CA LEU A 64 2.82 10.95 -10.58
C LEU A 64 3.48 9.63 -10.20
N ARG A 65 4.40 9.68 -9.24
CA ARG A 65 5.01 8.48 -8.64
C ARG A 65 4.06 7.86 -7.64
N LEU A 66 3.86 6.54 -7.71
CA LEU A 66 3.08 5.80 -6.74
C LEU A 66 3.78 5.81 -5.38
N HIS A 67 3.03 6.17 -4.33
CA HIS A 67 3.52 6.12 -2.97
C HIS A 67 2.45 5.52 -2.06
N TYR A 68 2.76 4.38 -1.47
CA TYR A 68 1.90 3.62 -0.57
C TYR A 68 2.22 3.99 0.88
N ASP A 69 1.22 4.50 1.58
CA ASP A 69 1.26 4.83 3.01
C ASP A 69 0.20 4.01 3.75
N LEU A 70 0.41 3.80 5.05
CA LEU A 70 -0.61 3.24 5.94
C LEU A 70 -1.27 4.37 6.70
N VAL A 71 -2.60 4.34 6.76
CA VAL A 71 -3.35 5.23 7.65
C VAL A 71 -3.02 4.81 9.08
N SER A 72 -2.19 5.61 9.75
CA SER A 72 -1.98 5.51 11.19
C SER A 72 -2.99 6.46 11.86
N ASP A 73 -3.80 5.93 12.77
CA ASP A 73 -4.69 6.72 13.63
C ASP A 73 -3.87 7.62 14.58
#